data_AF-A0A553GAA3-F1
#
_entry.id   AF-A0A553GAA3-F1
#
_cell.length_a   1.000
_cell.length_b   1.000
_cell.length_c   1.000
_cell.angle_alpha   90.00
_cell.angle_beta   90.00
_cell.angle_gamma   90.00
#
_symmetry.space_group_name_H-M   'P 1'
#
loop_
_entity.id
_entity.type
_entity.pdbx_description
1 polymer ?
#
loop_
_entity_poly.entity_id
_entity_poly.type
_entity_poly.pdbx_seq_one_letter_code
_entity_poly.pdbx_strand_id
1 'polypeptide(L)'
;MELKPTEVAYLYKKRWEVELFFKWMKQHHKIKSFWGTNLNAVKIQMYCAIISYYLVAIIGNRLKVDRSIYEILQSLSISLLDKALVKEVLTKCDYKNVKELKNKQLIISGF
;
A
#
# COMPACT_ATOMS: atom_id res chain seq x y z
N MET A 1 -4.56 36.40 4.11
CA MET A 1 -5.52 35.39 4.59
C MET A 1 -4.81 34.59 5.65
N GLU A 2 -5.11 34.83 6.93
CA GLU A 2 -4.49 34.10 8.03
C GLU A 2 -5.19 32.75 8.20
N LEU A 3 -4.44 31.66 8.04
CA LEU A 3 -4.94 30.30 8.26
C LEU A 3 -4.96 30.03 9.76
N LYS A 4 -6.05 29.41 10.25
CA LYS A 4 -6.12 29.00 11.65
C LYS A 4 -5.03 27.96 11.93
N PRO A 5 -4.46 27.90 13.15
CA PRO A 5 -3.46 26.90 13.50
C PRO A 5 -3.90 25.45 13.23
N THR A 6 -5.19 25.16 13.36
CA THR A 6 -5.79 23.86 13.03
C THR A 6 -5.73 23.52 11.53
N GLU A 7 -5.91 24.52 10.66
CA GLU A 7 -5.80 24.33 9.21
C GLU A 7 -4.36 24.06 8.80
N VAL A 8 -3.41 24.77 9.41
CA VAL A 8 -1.98 24.52 9.23
C VAL A 8 -1.63 23.09 9.65
N ALA A 9 -2.04 22.67 10.85
CA ALA A 9 -1.81 21.29 11.33
C ALA A 9 -2.44 20.23 10.40
N TYR A 10 -3.65 20.48 9.89
CA TYR A 10 -4.32 19.59 8.95
C TYR A 10 -3.56 19.48 7.61
N LEU A 11 -3.09 20.60 7.05
CA LEU A 11 -2.28 20.63 5.84
C LEU A 11 -0.97 19.85 6.01
N TYR A 12 -0.32 20.01 7.17
CA TYR A 12 0.88 19.22 7.50
C TYR A 12 0.58 17.71 7.59
N LYS A 13 -0.56 17.32 8.18
CA LYS A 13 -1.00 15.92 8.20
C LYS A 13 -1.22 15.38 6.78
N LYS A 14 -1.88 16.15 5.91
CA LYS A 14 -2.11 15.77 4.50
C LYS A 14 -0.81 15.63 3.72
N ARG A 15 0.16 16.51 3.94
CA ARG A 15 1.50 16.38 3.35
C ARG A 15 2.14 15.05 3.75
N TRP A 16 1.99 14.64 5.01
CA TRP A 16 2.55 13.39 5.51
C TRP A 16 1.85 12.14 4.94
N GLU A 17 0.54 12.20 4.74
CA GLU A 17 -0.21 11.13 4.06
C GLU A 17 0.31 10.89 2.63
N VAL A 18 0.66 11.95 1.90
CA VAL A 18 1.28 11.85 0.56
C VAL A 18 2.66 11.20 0.63
N GLU A 19 3.49 11.56 1.61
CA GLU A 19 4.80 10.91 1.81
C GLU A 19 4.66 9.42 2.15
N LEU A 20 3.71 9.08 3.02
CA LEU A 20 3.41 7.69 3.38
C LEU A 20 2.92 6.90 2.16
N PHE A 21 2.10 7.50 1.30
CA PHE A 21 1.70 6.89 0.02
C PHE A 21 2.91 6.59 -0.87
N PHE A 22 3.81 7.56 -1.08
CA PHE A 22 5.01 7.32 -1.90
C PHE A 22 6.00 6.34 -1.25
N LYS A 23 6.11 6.34 0.08
CA LYS A 23 6.89 5.33 0.82
C LYS A 23 6.32 3.93 0.60
N TRP A 24 5.00 3.79 0.74
CA TRP A 24 4.30 2.54 0.51
C TRP A 24 4.47 2.07 -0.95
N MET A 25 4.31 2.97 -1.93
CA MET A 25 4.52 2.66 -3.34
C MET A 25 5.94 2.12 -3.59
N LYS A 26 6.96 2.81 -3.11
CA LYS A 26 8.36 2.38 -3.26
C LYS A 26 8.67 1.04 -2.57
N GLN A 27 7.99 0.73 -1.47
CA GLN A 27 8.20 -0.52 -0.73
C GLN A 27 7.51 -1.72 -1.39
N HIS A 28 6.30 -1.53 -1.91
CA HIS A 28 5.45 -2.63 -2.38
C HIS A 28 5.58 -2.87 -3.89
N HIS A 29 5.76 -1.81 -4.68
CA HIS A 29 6.32 -1.96 -6.02
C HIS A 29 7.83 -2.10 -5.87
N LYS A 30 8.32 -3.34 -5.73
CA LYS A 30 9.75 -3.64 -5.91
C LYS A 30 10.16 -3.30 -7.34
N ILE A 31 10.38 -2.03 -7.63
CA ILE A 31 11.06 -1.57 -8.84
C ILE A 31 12.53 -1.97 -8.67
N LYS A 32 12.83 -3.25 -8.85
CA LYS A 32 14.19 -3.78 -8.81
C LYS A 32 15.04 -3.23 -9.97
N SER A 33 14.39 -2.90 -11.08
CA SER A 33 14.94 -2.19 -12.22
C SER A 33 13.79 -1.56 -12.99
N PHE A 34 13.99 -0.37 -13.54
CA PHE A 34 13.05 0.18 -14.52
C PHE A 34 13.19 -0.64 -15.81
N TRP A 35 12.07 -1.08 -16.37
CA TRP A 35 12.07 -1.84 -17.63
C TRP A 35 12.56 -1.01 -18.83
N GLY A 36 12.67 0.31 -18.66
CA GLY A 36 13.38 1.20 -19.56
C GLY A 36 13.77 2.48 -18.83
N THR A 37 14.90 3.07 -19.21
CA THR A 37 15.42 4.32 -18.63
C THR A 37 14.82 5.58 -19.27
N ASN A 38 13.93 5.42 -20.25
CA ASN A 38 13.26 6.53 -20.93
C ASN A 38 12.16 7.14 -20.03
N LEU A 39 11.97 8.46 -20.13
CA LEU A 39 10.98 9.22 -19.34
C LEU A 39 9.55 8.66 -19.43
N ASN A 40 9.09 8.30 -20.61
CA ASN A 40 7.77 7.69 -20.85
C ASN A 40 7.67 6.30 -20.24
N ALA A 41 8.73 5.50 -20.29
CA ALA A 41 8.75 4.18 -19.64
C ALA A 41 8.56 4.31 -18.12
N VAL A 42 9.26 5.28 -17.50
CA VAL A 42 9.10 5.61 -16.08
C VAL A 42 7.69 6.11 -15.77
N LYS A 43 7.13 7.02 -16.60
CA LYS A 43 5.77 7.53 -16.43
C LYS A 43 4.73 6.41 -16.49
N ILE A 44 4.82 5.52 -17.48
CA ILE A 44 3.90 4.38 -17.63
C ILE A 44 4.01 3.46 -16.42
N GLN A 45 5.23 3.15 -15.97
CA GLN A 45 5.44 2.29 -14.79
C GLN A 45 4.83 2.91 -13.53
N MET A 46 4.94 4.24 -13.36
CA MET A 46 4.29 4.97 -12.27
C MET A 46 2.76 4.90 -12.36
N TYR A 47 2.19 5.12 -13.55
CA TYR A 47 0.75 5.03 -13.76
C TYR A 47 0.21 3.62 -13.49
N CYS A 48 0.90 2.58 -13.96
CA CYS A 48 0.55 1.19 -13.66
C CYS A 48 0.54 0.92 -12.16
N ALA A 49 1.52 1.45 -11.42
CA ALA A 49 1.58 1.28 -9.97
C ALA A 49 0.38 1.92 -9.24
N ILE A 50 0.01 3.14 -9.66
CA ILE A 50 -1.15 3.86 -9.11
C ILE A 50 -2.45 3.13 -9.45
N ILE A 51 -2.62 2.70 -10.70
CA ILE A 51 -3.80 1.95 -11.15
C ILE A 51 -3.96 0.64 -10.37
N SER A 52 -2.86 -0.10 -10.20
CA SER A 52 -2.84 -1.33 -9.40
C SER A 52 -3.27 -1.09 -7.96
N TYR A 53 -2.74 -0.06 -7.30
CA TYR A 53 -3.15 0.32 -5.94
C TYR A 53 -4.65 0.62 -5.87
N TYR A 54 -5.15 1.43 -6.80
CA TYR A 54 -6.56 1.82 -6.81
C TYR A 54 -7.49 0.61 -7.02
N LEU A 55 -7.12 -0.32 -7.91
CA LEU A 55 -7.84 -1.57 -8.11
C LEU A 55 -7.90 -2.41 -6.83
N VAL A 56 -6.78 -2.59 -6.13
CA VAL A 56 -6.75 -3.34 -4.87
C VAL A 56 -7.61 -2.66 -3.79
N ALA A 57 -7.56 -1.34 -3.70
CA ALA A 57 -8.40 -0.58 -2.77
C ALA A 57 -9.90 -0.76 -3.07
N ILE A 58 -10.30 -0.73 -4.35
CA ILE A 58 -11.68 -1.01 -4.76
C ILE A 58 -12.09 -2.43 -4.38
N ILE A 59 -11.23 -3.42 -4.66
CA ILE A 59 -11.50 -4.84 -4.34
C ILE A 59 -11.71 -5.02 -2.84
N GLY A 60 -10.82 -4.45 -2.01
CA GLY A 60 -10.96 -4.50 -0.55
C GLY A 60 -12.27 -3.86 -0.07
N ASN A 61 -12.62 -2.69 -0.62
CA ASN A 61 -13.86 -2.00 -0.27
C ASN A 61 -15.11 -2.78 -0.70
N ARG A 62 -15.11 -3.37 -1.92
CA ARG A 62 -16.27 -4.12 -2.45
C ARG A 62 -16.49 -5.45 -1.75
N LEU A 63 -15.41 -6.13 -1.38
CA LEU A 63 -15.48 -7.43 -0.72
C LEU A 63 -15.61 -7.33 0.81
N LYS A 64 -15.59 -6.11 1.38
CA LYS A 64 -15.63 -5.83 2.83
C LYS A 64 -14.62 -6.70 3.60
N VAL A 65 -13.43 -6.87 3.03
CA VAL A 65 -12.39 -7.69 3.63
C VAL A 65 -11.69 -6.85 4.69
N ASP A 66 -11.72 -7.29 5.95
CA ASP A 66 -11.03 -6.68 7.08
C ASP A 66 -9.52 -7.02 7.05
N ARG A 67 -8.88 -6.72 5.92
CA ARG A 67 -7.45 -6.95 5.71
C ARG A 67 -6.81 -5.71 5.15
N SER A 68 -5.52 -5.56 5.41
CA SER A 68 -4.77 -4.43 4.86
C SER A 68 -4.70 -4.52 3.33
N ILE A 69 -4.61 -3.37 2.67
CA ILE A 69 -4.42 -3.28 1.20
C ILE A 69 -3.21 -4.10 0.76
N TYR A 70 -2.18 -4.16 1.59
CA TYR A 70 -0.98 -4.95 1.33
C TYR A 70 -1.26 -6.46 1.29
N GLU A 71 -1.99 -7.01 2.26
CA GLU A 71 -2.31 -8.44 2.31
C GLU A 71 -3.17 -8.86 1.12
N ILE A 72 -4.10 -7.99 0.71
CA ILE A 72 -4.92 -8.22 -0.50
C ILE A 72 -4.02 -8.23 -1.74
N LEU A 73 -3.12 -7.25 -1.88
CA LEU A 73 -2.17 -7.21 -2.99
C LEU A 73 -1.27 -8.45 -3.03
N GLN A 74 -0.77 -8.91 -1.87
CA GLN A 74 0.10 -10.08 -1.78
C GLN A 74 -0.63 -11.38 -2.10
N SER A 75 -1.86 -11.55 -1.58
CA SER A 75 -2.72 -12.69 -1.89
C SER A 75 -3.02 -12.76 -3.39
N LEU A 76 -3.40 -11.64 -4.01
CA LEU A 76 -3.58 -11.55 -5.45
C LEU A 76 -2.29 -11.87 -6.23
N SER A 77 -1.14 -11.40 -5.75
CA SER A 77 0.16 -11.63 -6.41
C SER A 77 0.55 -13.11 -6.43
N ILE A 78 0.21 -13.86 -5.39
CA ILE A 78 0.48 -15.31 -5.29
C ILE A 78 -0.51 -16.10 -6.16
N SER A 79 -1.77 -15.67 -6.19
CA SER A 79 -2.83 -16.30 -6.96
C SER A 79 -2.99 -15.75 -8.39
N LEU A 80 -1.98 -15.05 -8.93
CA LEU A 80 -2.06 -14.41 -10.26
C LEU A 80 -2.41 -15.37 -11.41
N LEU A 81 -1.98 -16.63 -11.29
CA LEU A 81 -2.22 -17.69 -12.29
C LEU A 81 -3.31 -18.67 -11.85
N ASP A 82 -3.89 -18.47 -10.67
CA ASP A 82 -4.94 -19.32 -10.14
C ASP A 82 -6.27 -18.97 -10.81
N LYS A 83 -7.09 -19.99 -11.09
CA LYS A 83 -8.45 -19.82 -11.62
C LYS A 83 -9.49 -19.61 -10.52
N ALA A 84 -9.07 -19.70 -9.24
CA ALA A 84 -9.95 -19.50 -8.11
C ALA A 84 -10.60 -18.11 -8.10
N LEU A 85 -11.86 -18.04 -7.65
CA LEU A 85 -12.59 -16.78 -7.49
C LEU A 85 -11.85 -15.88 -6.50
N VAL A 86 -11.68 -14.60 -6.86
CA VAL A 86 -10.98 -13.58 -6.03
C VAL A 86 -11.52 -13.54 -4.61
N LYS A 87 -12.84 -13.72 -4.44
CA LYS A 87 -13.48 -13.78 -3.12
C LYS A 87 -12.96 -14.95 -2.27
N GLU A 88 -12.82 -16.13 -2.87
CA GLU A 88 -12.35 -17.34 -2.16
C GLU A 88 -10.89 -17.20 -1.76
N VAL A 89 -10.05 -16.74 -2.70
CA VAL A 89 -8.62 -16.48 -2.48
C VAL A 89 -8.42 -15.52 -1.29
N LEU A 90 -9.16 -14.42 -1.27
CA LEU A 90 -9.05 -13.42 -0.20
C LEU A 90 -9.63 -13.88 1.15
N THR A 91 -10.59 -14.80 1.15
CA THR A 91 -11.14 -15.38 2.40
C THR A 91 -10.30 -16.53 2.98
N LYS A 92 -9.65 -17.34 2.13
CA LYS A 92 -8.89 -18.54 2.55
C LYS A 92 -7.41 -18.29 2.84
N CYS A 93 -6.81 -17.21 2.32
CA CYS A 93 -5.38 -16.98 2.50
C CYS A 93 -5.05 -16.58 3.94
N ASP A 94 -4.80 -17.52 4.85
CA ASP A 94 -4.14 -17.22 6.13
C ASP A 94 -2.65 -16.98 5.88
N TYR A 95 -2.31 -15.78 5.39
CA TYR A 95 -0.92 -15.35 5.40
C TYR A 95 -0.57 -15.00 6.85
N LYS A 96 -0.08 -15.97 7.61
CA LYS A 96 0.64 -15.68 8.85
C LYS A 96 1.72 -14.66 8.47
N ASN A 97 1.66 -13.47 9.05
CA ASN A 97 2.62 -12.39 8.85
C ASN A 97 4.02 -12.88 9.26
N VAL A 98 4.74 -13.60 8.39
CA VAL A 98 6.13 -13.99 8.61
C VAL A 98 7.01 -12.78 8.31
N LYS A 99 6.86 -11.74 9.15
CA LYS A 99 7.83 -10.69 9.48
C LYS A 99 7.20 -9.57 10.31
N GLU A 100 6.44 -9.90 11.35
CA GLU A 100 6.56 -9.05 12.54
C GLU A 100 7.96 -9.32 13.12
N LEU A 101 8.95 -8.54 12.67
CA LEU A 101 10.16 -8.35 13.45
C LEU A 101 9.68 -7.81 14.80
N LYS A 102 9.69 -8.64 15.86
CA LYS A 102 9.51 -8.17 17.24
C LYS A 102 10.36 -6.91 17.40
N ASN A 103 9.73 -5.74 17.41
CA ASN A 103 10.43 -4.49 17.67
C ASN A 103 10.99 -4.60 19.09
N LYS A 104 12.31 -4.82 19.20
CA LYS A 104 13.05 -4.76 20.48
C LYS A 104 13.22 -3.31 20.94
N GLN A 105 12.29 -2.44 20.60
CA GLN A 105 12.40 -1.02 20.87
C GLN A 105 11.87 -0.77 22.28
N LEU A 106 12.67 -0.09 23.10
CA LEU A 106 12.30 0.24 24.47
C LEU A 106 11.03 1.10 24.45
N ILE A 107 10.00 0.64 25.18
CA ILE A 107 8.81 1.44 25.47
C ILE A 107 9.28 2.53 26.43
N ILE A 108 9.31 3.78 25.96
CA ILE A 108 9.57 4.92 26.84
C ILE A 108 8.25 5.22 27.55
N SER A 109 8.10 4.71 28.77
CA SER A 109 7.05 5.10 29.69
C SER A 109 7.43 6.45 30.32
N GLY A 110 6.84 7.55 29.84
CA GLY A 110 7.19 8.88 30.36
C GLY A 110 6.44 10.07 29.77
N PHE A 111 5.29 9.86 29.13
CA PHE A 111 4.27 10.88 28.87
C PHE A 111 2.89 10.29 29.14
#